data_AF-A0A0S7ESF2-F1
#
_entry.id   AF-A0A0S7ESF2-F1
#
_cell.length_a   1.000
_cell.length_b   1.000
_cell.length_c   1.000
_cell.angle_alpha   90.00
_cell.angle_beta   90.00
_cell.angle_gamma   90.00
#
_symmetry.space_group_name_H-M   'P 1'
#
loop_
_entity.id
_entity.type
_entity.pdbx_description
1 polymer ?
#
loop_
_entity_poly.entity_id
_entity_poly.type
_entity_poly.pdbx_seq_one_letter_code
_entity_poly.pdbx_strand_id
1 'polypeptide(L)'
;LLRDGDRYGNVSASCKTRRGSCVWLLPRFWWEADGVFTRQQREQLWKTSLSRIICENSDIQEIPADPFRLARYPDGFLPCSAVPGLSLEAWRDEPSPGESPTPAADVTRSPR
;
A
#
# COMPACT_ATOMS: atom_id res chain seq x y z
N LEU A 1 21.84 8.41 -23.36
CA LEU A 1 20.54 8.22 -24.05
C LEU A 1 19.46 8.55 -23.03
N LEU A 2 19.03 9.82 -22.99
CA LEU A 2 17.87 10.24 -22.22
C LEU A 2 16.64 9.66 -22.92
N ARG A 3 15.77 8.98 -22.18
CA ARG A 3 14.40 8.69 -22.62
C ARG A 3 13.51 9.77 -22.01
N ASP A 4 12.61 10.33 -22.80
CA ASP A 4 11.59 11.26 -22.33
C ASP A 4 10.79 10.63 -21.18
N GLY A 5 10.80 11.27 -20.00
CA GLY A 5 9.99 10.87 -18.84
C GLY A 5 10.63 11.05 -17.45
N ASP A 6 11.95 11.15 -17.37
CA ASP A 6 12.63 11.23 -16.07
C ASP A 6 12.71 12.68 -15.54
N ARG A 7 12.05 12.96 -14.41
CA ARG A 7 12.13 14.27 -13.70
C ARG A 7 13.42 14.47 -12.90
N TYR A 8 14.31 13.49 -12.88
CA TYR A 8 15.57 13.55 -12.15
C TYR A 8 16.74 13.53 -13.12
N GLY A 9 17.41 14.67 -13.28
CA GLY A 9 18.79 14.71 -13.74
C GLY A 9 19.69 13.95 -12.76
N ASN A 10 20.76 13.34 -13.28
CA ASN A 10 21.81 12.58 -12.59
C ASN A 10 21.91 12.74 -11.05
N VAL A 11 21.06 12.03 -10.31
CA VAL A 11 21.22 11.89 -8.85
C VAL A 11 22.21 10.76 -8.62
N SER A 12 23.49 11.09 -8.47
CA SER A 12 24.49 10.12 -8.04
C SER A 12 24.15 9.66 -6.62
N ALA A 13 23.78 8.39 -6.47
CA ALA A 13 23.64 7.77 -5.16
C ALA A 13 25.00 7.81 -4.44
N SER A 14 25.03 8.40 -3.24
CA SER A 14 26.26 8.46 -2.44
C SER A 14 26.42 7.16 -1.63
N CYS A 15 27.31 6.27 -2.08
CA CYS A 15 27.71 5.09 -1.28
C CYS A 15 28.73 5.51 -0.21
N LYS A 16 28.42 5.25 1.07
CA LYS A 16 29.42 5.36 2.14
C LYS A 16 30.26 4.09 2.15
N THR A 17 31.48 4.18 1.63
CA THR A 17 32.46 3.08 1.64
C THR A 17 32.97 2.84 3.06
N ARG A 18 32.70 1.67 3.65
CA ARG A 18 33.43 1.16 4.82
C ARG A 18 33.93 -0.25 4.49
N ARG A 19 35.26 -0.45 4.51
CA ARG A 19 35.93 -1.71 4.14
C ARG A 19 35.56 -2.23 2.73
N GLY A 20 35.47 -1.34 1.73
CA GLY A 20 35.34 -1.74 0.33
C GLY A 20 34.00 -2.41 -0.04
N SER A 21 32.98 -2.33 0.82
CA SER A 21 31.63 -2.80 0.51
C SER A 21 30.61 -1.69 0.76
N CYS A 22 29.72 -1.45 -0.20
CA CYS A 22 28.51 -0.67 0.05
C CYS A 22 27.60 -1.53 0.94
N VAL A 23 27.58 -1.22 2.24
CA VAL A 23 26.64 -1.84 3.16
C VAL A 23 25.33 -1.06 3.03
N TRP A 24 24.38 -1.62 2.28
CA TRP A 24 22.99 -1.22 2.42
C TRP A 24 22.55 -1.64 3.82
N LEU A 25 22.40 -0.67 4.73
CA LEU A 25 21.67 -0.88 5.98
C LEU A 25 20.18 -0.98 5.63
N LEU A 26 19.80 -2.04 4.92
CA LEU A 26 18.39 -2.32 4.68
C LEU A 26 17.77 -2.56 6.06
N PRO A 27 16.73 -1.79 6.42
CA PRO A 27 16.08 -1.99 7.70
C PRO A 27 15.54 -3.42 7.74
N ARG A 28 15.80 -4.13 8.84
CA ARG A 28 15.38 -5.52 9.11
C ARG A 28 13.89 -5.79 8.86
N PHE A 29 13.08 -4.73 8.77
CA PHE A 29 11.63 -4.75 8.60
C PHE A 29 11.19 -4.22 7.23
N TRP A 30 12.04 -4.31 6.20
CA TRP A 30 11.63 -4.05 4.82
C TRP A 30 10.47 -4.97 4.43
N TRP A 31 9.39 -4.41 3.87
CA TRP A 31 8.12 -5.12 3.69
C TRP A 31 8.20 -6.30 2.70
N GLU A 32 9.15 -6.30 1.76
CA GLU A 32 9.36 -7.44 0.85
C GLU A 32 10.30 -8.49 1.42
N ALA A 33 10.93 -8.25 2.57
CA ALA A 33 11.85 -9.20 3.15
C ALA A 33 11.12 -10.46 3.64
N ASP A 34 11.75 -11.62 3.44
CA ASP A 34 11.22 -12.90 3.89
C ASP A 34 11.03 -12.92 5.41
N GLY A 35 9.89 -13.46 5.84
CA GLY A 35 9.52 -13.56 7.25
C GLY A 35 8.94 -12.29 7.88
N VAL A 36 8.89 -11.15 7.18
CA VAL A 36 8.20 -9.93 7.69
C VAL A 36 6.69 -10.05 7.53
N PHE A 37 6.23 -10.46 6.34
CA PHE A 37 4.83 -10.69 6.02
C PHE A 37 4.63 -12.08 5.44
N THR A 38 3.46 -12.67 5.65
CA THR A 38 3.04 -13.88 4.94
C THR A 38 2.83 -13.58 3.46
N ARG A 39 2.80 -14.62 2.62
CA ARG A 39 2.50 -14.44 1.19
C ARG A 39 1.15 -13.77 0.96
N GLN A 40 0.13 -14.16 1.71
CA GLN A 40 -1.22 -13.58 1.58
C GLN A 40 -1.23 -12.09 1.96
N GLN A 41 -0.51 -11.73 3.03
CA GLN A 41 -0.35 -10.33 3.45
C GLN A 41 0.38 -9.49 2.39
N ARG A 42 1.46 -10.01 1.81
CA ARG A 42 2.18 -9.34 0.71
C ARG A 42 1.31 -9.14 -0.52
N GLU A 43 0.47 -10.11 -0.87
CA GLU A 43 -0.46 -9.98 -1.99
C GLU A 43 -1.50 -8.87 -1.77
N GLN A 44 -1.90 -8.60 -0.53
CA GLN A 44 -2.78 -7.48 -0.19
C GLN A 44 -2.06 -6.13 -0.25
N LEU A 45 -0.84 -6.06 0.30
CA LEU A 45 0.01 -4.86 0.21
C LEU A 45 0.32 -4.48 -1.24
N TRP A 46 0.62 -5.46 -2.10
CA TRP A 46 0.94 -5.23 -3.52
C TRP A 46 -0.22 -4.62 -4.32
N LYS A 47 -1.46 -4.93 -3.94
CA LYS A 47 -2.66 -4.39 -4.61
C LYS A 47 -3.01 -2.98 -4.16
N THR A 48 -2.44 -2.52 -3.06
CA THR A 48 -2.78 -1.21 -2.48
C THR A 48 -2.24 -0.09 -3.38
N SER A 49 -3.07 0.91 -3.65
CA SER A 49 -2.69 2.10 -4.42
C SER A 49 -2.85 3.36 -3.58
N LEU A 50 -2.06 4.40 -3.88
CA LEU A 50 -2.22 5.70 -3.23
C LEU A 50 -3.62 6.28 -3.50
N SER A 51 -4.18 6.04 -4.69
CA SER A 51 -5.57 6.41 -4.99
C SER A 51 -6.56 5.76 -4.02
N ARG A 52 -6.37 4.46 -3.70
CA ARG A 52 -7.22 3.80 -2.72
C ARG A 52 -7.11 4.44 -1.34
N ILE A 53 -5.89 4.74 -0.89
CA ILE A 53 -5.64 5.37 0.40
C ILE A 53 -6.35 6.72 0.49
N ILE A 54 -6.28 7.53 -0.58
CA ILE A 54 -6.95 8.83 -0.62
C ILE A 54 -8.47 8.66 -0.56
N CYS A 55 -9.04 7.73 -1.35
CA CYS A 55 -10.48 7.44 -1.34
C CYS A 55 -10.98 7.00 0.04
N GLU A 56 -10.22 6.20 0.78
CA GLU A 56 -10.64 5.69 2.10
C GLU A 56 -10.48 6.71 3.23
N ASN A 57 -9.67 7.76 3.04
CA ASN A 57 -9.32 8.72 4.09
C ASN A 57 -9.76 10.16 3.75
N SER A 58 -10.61 10.36 2.75
CA SER A 58 -11.13 11.67 2.37
C SER A 58 -12.54 11.59 1.81
N ASP A 59 -13.19 12.74 1.60
CA ASP A 59 -14.53 12.84 1.00
C ASP A 59 -14.52 12.84 -0.54
N ILE A 60 -13.39 12.44 -1.16
CA ILE A 60 -13.25 12.37 -2.61
C ILE A 60 -14.02 11.15 -3.14
N GLN A 61 -14.86 11.36 -4.16
CA GLN A 61 -15.68 10.29 -4.76
C GLN A 61 -15.10 9.75 -6.08
N GLU A 62 -14.30 10.55 -6.78
CA GLU A 62 -13.69 10.21 -8.06
C GLU A 62 -12.19 10.53 -8.03
N ILE A 63 -11.38 9.62 -8.54
CA ILE A 63 -9.93 9.70 -8.46
C ILE A 63 -9.26 9.12 -9.71
N PRO A 64 -8.08 9.59 -10.13
CA PRO A 64 -7.30 8.90 -11.14
C PRO A 64 -6.83 7.52 -10.67
N ALA A 65 -6.73 6.56 -11.58
CA ALA A 65 -6.22 5.22 -11.29
C ALA A 65 -4.77 5.23 -10.79
N ASP A 66 -3.95 6.12 -11.36
CA ASP A 66 -2.57 6.35 -10.99
C ASP A 66 -2.39 7.84 -10.65
N PRO A 67 -2.20 8.20 -9.37
CA PRO A 67 -2.11 9.59 -8.95
C PRO A 67 -0.77 10.23 -9.30
N PHE A 68 0.20 9.47 -9.81
CA PHE A 68 1.49 10.00 -10.27
C PHE A 68 1.46 10.44 -11.74
N ARG A 69 0.42 10.05 -12.49
CA ARG A 69 0.22 10.47 -13.88
C ARG A 69 -0.74 11.63 -13.94
N LEU A 70 -0.41 12.62 -14.76
CA LEU A 70 -1.30 13.75 -15.01
C LEU A 70 -2.54 13.27 -15.77
N ALA A 71 -3.69 13.30 -15.12
CA ALA A 71 -5.01 13.09 -15.71
C ALA A 71 -5.76 14.43 -15.81
N ARG A 72 -6.71 14.54 -16.74
CA ARG A 72 -7.55 15.75 -16.92
C ARG A 72 -8.99 15.39 -16.65
N TYR A 73 -9.55 15.89 -15.57
CA TYR A 73 -10.96 15.66 -15.25
C TYR A 73 -11.89 16.12 -16.40
N PRO A 74 -12.91 15.33 -16.79
CA PRO A 74 -13.31 14.04 -16.20
C PRO A 74 -12.53 12.82 -16.74
N ASP A 75 -11.77 12.98 -17.82
CA ASP A 75 -11.04 11.89 -18.46
C ASP A 75 -9.94 11.30 -17.56
N GLY A 76 -10.01 9.99 -17.34
CA GLY A 76 -9.05 9.25 -16.53
C GLY A 76 -9.34 9.27 -15.03
N PHE A 77 -10.48 9.83 -14.61
CA PHE A 77 -11.02 9.66 -13.26
C PHE A 77 -12.01 8.49 -13.26
N LEU A 78 -12.02 7.74 -12.16
CA LEU A 78 -12.98 6.67 -11.90
C LEU A 78 -13.57 6.83 -10.49
N PRO A 79 -14.78 6.30 -10.25
CA PRO A 79 -15.36 6.32 -8.91
C PRO A 79 -14.48 5.52 -7.95
N CYS A 80 -14.37 5.98 -6.70
CA CYS A 80 -13.60 5.31 -5.65
C CYS A 80 -14.04 3.85 -5.40
N SER A 81 -15.30 3.52 -5.70
CA SER A 81 -15.83 2.15 -5.64
C SER A 81 -15.16 1.19 -6.64
N ALA A 82 -14.61 1.70 -7.74
CA ALA A 82 -13.89 0.93 -8.74
C ALA A 82 -12.40 0.75 -8.42
N VAL A 83 -11.87 1.44 -7.41
CA VAL A 83 -10.48 1.27 -6.96
C VAL A 83 -10.41 0.10 -5.96
N PRO A 84 -9.62 -0.96 -6.22
CA PRO A 84 -9.50 -2.11 -5.32
C PRO A 84 -8.99 -1.71 -3.92
N GLY A 85 -9.62 -2.25 -2.87
CA GLY A 85 -9.25 -2.04 -1.47
C GLY A 85 -8.24 -3.05 -0.93
N LEU A 86 -7.59 -2.67 0.16
CA LEU A 86 -6.78 -3.59 0.98
C LEU A 86 -7.71 -4.47 1.81
N SER A 87 -7.63 -5.80 1.67
CA SER A 87 -8.32 -6.72 2.57
C SER A 87 -7.43 -7.08 3.75
N LEU A 88 -7.91 -6.82 4.97
CA LEU A 88 -7.21 -7.16 6.22
C LEU A 88 -7.44 -8.62 6.66
N GLU A 89 -8.13 -9.41 5.86
CA GLU A 89 -8.41 -10.82 6.17
C GLU A 89 -7.13 -11.66 6.33
N ALA A 90 -6.05 -11.30 5.63
CA ALA A 90 -4.75 -11.95 5.77
C ALA A 90 -4.05 -11.68 7.12
N TRP A 91 -4.60 -10.81 7.96
CA TRP A 91 -4.15 -10.52 9.32
C TRP A 91 -5.11 -11.06 10.39
N ARG A 92 -6.17 -11.76 9.99
CA ARG A 92 -7.06 -12.41 10.95
C ARG A 92 -6.27 -13.48 11.71
N ASP A 93 -6.25 -13.37 13.04
CA ASP A 93 -5.68 -14.40 13.90
C ASP A 93 -6.55 -15.67 13.84
N GLU A 94 -5.91 -16.83 13.86
CA GLU A 94 -6.62 -18.08 14.09
C GLU A 94 -7.14 -18.09 15.54
N PRO A 95 -8.43 -18.37 15.77
CA PRO A 95 -8.94 -18.48 17.12
C PRO A 95 -8.17 -19.56 17.88
N SER A 96 -7.76 -19.24 19.11
CA SER A 96 -7.06 -20.20 19.95
C SER A 96 -7.96 -21.43 20.20
N PRO A 97 -7.42 -22.66 20.30
CA PRO A 97 -8.22 -23.84 20.61
C PRO A 97 -8.85 -23.68 22.01
N GLY A 98 -10.12 -23.27 22.05
CA GLY A 98 -10.86 -23.01 23.29
C GLY A 98 -11.62 -21.67 23.32
N GLU A 99 -11.39 -20.78 22.34
CA GLU A 99 -12.11 -19.51 22.26
C GLU A 99 -13.39 -19.71 21.45
N SER A 100 -14.50 -19.89 22.18
CA SER A 100 -15.85 -19.90 21.60
C SER A 100 -16.08 -18.59 20.83
N PRO A 101 -16.66 -18.62 19.62
CA PRO A 101 -16.87 -17.42 18.82
C PRO A 101 -17.73 -16.46 19.62
N THR A 102 -17.15 -15.32 20.02
CA THR A 102 -17.95 -14.21 20.51
C THR A 102 -18.85 -13.78 19.36
N PRO A 103 -20.17 -13.61 19.59
CA PRO A 103 -21.04 -13.10 18.54
C PRO A 103 -20.47 -11.75 18.11
N ALA A 104 -20.26 -11.59 16.80
CA ALA A 104 -19.78 -10.35 16.21
C ALA A 104 -20.56 -9.19 16.82
N ALA A 105 -19.86 -8.24 17.43
CA ALA A 105 -20.49 -7.03 17.93
C ALA A 105 -21.34 -6.46 16.78
N ASP A 106 -22.63 -6.27 17.05
CA ASP A 106 -23.58 -5.70 16.11
C ASP A 106 -23.13 -4.27 15.76
N VAL A 107 -22.40 -4.09 14.65
CA VAL A 107 -21.96 -2.79 14.12
C VAL A 107 -23.14 -2.08 13.43
N THR A 108 -24.33 -2.12 14.04
CA THR A 108 -25.51 -1.37 13.55
C THR A 108 -25.87 -0.21 14.48
N ARG A 109 -24.99 0.18 15.42
CA ARG A 109 -25.26 1.35 16.26
C ARG A 109 -24.03 2.21 16.56
N SER A 110 -23.73 3.12 15.64
CA SER A 110 -23.22 4.44 16.01
C SER A 110 -23.86 5.51 15.12
N PRO A 111 -24.78 6.34 15.64
CA PRO A 111 -25.21 7.54 14.94
C PRO A 111 -24.25 8.70 15.25
N ARG A 112 -23.65 9.23 14.18
CA ARG A 112 -22.85 10.45 14.05
C ARG A 112 -21.45 10.47 14.67
#